data_AF-A0A399Y6T9-F1
#
_entry.id   AF-A0A399Y6T9-F1
#
_cell.length_a   1.000
_cell.length_b   1.000
_cell.length_c   1.000
_cell.angle_alpha   90.00
_cell.angle_beta   90.00
_cell.angle_gamma   90.00
#
_symmetry.space_group_name_H-M   'P 1'
#
loop_
_entity.id
_entity.type
_entity.pdbx_description
1 polymer ?
#
loop_
_entity_poly.entity_id
_entity_poly.type
_entity_poly.pdbx_seq_one_letter_code
_entity_poly.pdbx_strand_id
1 'polypeptide(L)'
;MNGQWISTASQPYGALAREVQAIVRKHEWSVDIYGVPAIDHMYPDRIAPDISRKYLAIREQYDRVLVVYGDCGTRGTLDEFLAQHNLDRIAGPHCYEMYGGGLIDELMEEDPGTFFLTDFLVRGFKGTIWRGLGLDRYP
;
A
#
# COMPACT_ATOMS: atom_id res chain seq x y z
N MET A 1 7.71 7.35 -30.64
CA MET A 1 7.83 8.53 -29.77
C MET A 1 6.46 9.17 -29.69
N ASN A 2 6.01 9.53 -28.48
CA ASN A 2 4.68 10.02 -28.09
C ASN A 2 3.72 8.92 -27.58
N GLY A 3 4.00 8.41 -26.38
CA GLY A 3 3.00 7.71 -25.56
C GLY A 3 2.19 8.75 -24.79
N GLN A 4 0.86 8.75 -24.99
CA GLN A 4 -0.06 9.67 -24.33
C GLN A 4 -0.02 9.48 -22.80
N TRP A 5 0.10 10.59 -22.09
CA TRP A 5 0.01 10.64 -20.64
C TRP A 5 -1.44 10.43 -20.20
N ILE A 6 -1.75 9.29 -19.61
CA ILE A 6 -3.03 9.09 -18.91
C ILE A 6 -2.70 8.65 -17.47
N SER A 7 -2.51 9.62 -16.58
CA SER A 7 -2.57 9.33 -15.14
C SER A 7 -4.04 9.39 -14.72
N THR A 8 -4.66 8.23 -14.48
CA THR A 8 -5.92 8.18 -13.73
C THR A 8 -5.60 7.85 -12.28
N ALA A 9 -5.05 8.84 -11.56
CA ALA A 9 -4.97 8.77 -10.11
C ALA A 9 -6.35 9.10 -9.50
N SER A 10 -7.32 8.20 -9.66
CA SER A 10 -8.52 8.25 -8.81
C SER A 10 -8.17 7.57 -7.48
N GLN A 11 -7.81 8.43 -6.51
CA GLN A 11 -7.58 8.20 -5.07
C GLN A 11 -6.20 7.66 -4.64
N PRO A 12 -5.38 8.46 -3.93
CA PRO A 12 -4.19 7.95 -3.26
C PRO A 12 -4.63 7.16 -2.04
N TYR A 13 -4.81 5.86 -2.21
CA TYR A 13 -5.03 4.95 -1.09
C TYR A 13 -3.69 4.38 -0.66
N GLY A 14 -3.25 4.76 0.54
CA GLY A 14 -2.06 4.20 1.18
C GLY A 14 -0.94 5.20 1.37
N ALA A 15 -0.11 4.94 2.38
CA ALA A 15 0.97 5.82 2.80
C ALA A 15 1.93 6.17 1.66
N LEU A 16 2.26 5.19 0.80
CA LEU A 16 3.31 5.30 -0.23
C LEU A 16 2.86 5.88 -1.58
N ALA A 17 1.55 6.12 -1.78
CA ALA A 17 1.02 6.46 -3.10
C ALA A 17 1.64 7.75 -3.67
N ARG A 18 1.92 8.74 -2.80
CA ARG A 18 2.53 10.00 -3.19
C ARG A 18 3.97 9.82 -3.63
N GLU A 19 4.75 9.04 -2.87
CA GLU A 19 6.16 8.78 -3.13
C GLU A 19 6.34 7.97 -4.41
N VAL A 20 5.52 6.93 -4.62
CA VAL A 20 5.52 6.14 -5.87
C VAL A 20 5.24 7.04 -7.07
N GLN A 21 4.22 7.89 -6.99
CA GLN A 21 3.92 8.84 -8.07
C GLN A 21 5.06 9.84 -8.31
N ALA A 22 5.74 10.27 -7.25
CA ALA A 22 6.89 11.17 -7.38
C ALA A 22 8.05 10.50 -8.12
N ILE A 23 8.34 9.23 -7.83
CA ILE A 23 9.36 8.43 -8.52
C ILE A 23 8.98 8.26 -10.00
N VAL A 24 7.74 7.82 -10.28
CA VAL A 24 7.23 7.63 -11.65
C VAL A 24 7.37 8.91 -12.48
N ARG A 25 6.97 10.06 -11.93
CA ARG A 25 7.12 11.35 -12.61
C ARG A 25 8.58 11.73 -12.83
N LYS A 26 9.44 11.56 -11.81
CA LYS A 26 10.86 11.91 -11.88
C LYS A 26 11.60 11.14 -12.98
N HIS A 27 11.22 9.89 -13.20
CA HIS A 27 11.85 9.01 -14.17
C HIS A 27 11.07 8.88 -15.48
N GLU A 28 9.97 9.64 -15.65
CA GLU A 28 9.13 9.63 -16.84
C GLU A 28 8.66 8.21 -17.23
N TRP A 29 8.39 7.37 -16.23
CA TRP A 29 7.95 6.01 -16.45
C TRP A 29 6.51 5.98 -16.99
N SER A 30 6.31 5.25 -18.08
CA SER A 30 4.99 4.97 -18.64
C SER A 30 4.35 3.81 -17.90
N VAL A 31 3.83 4.07 -16.69
CA VAL A 31 3.19 3.07 -15.83
C VAL A 31 1.84 3.55 -15.30
N ASP A 32 0.92 2.61 -15.15
CA ASP A 32 -0.36 2.83 -14.47
C ASP A 32 -0.26 2.46 -12.99
N ILE A 33 -0.87 3.26 -12.13
CA ILE A 33 -0.85 3.06 -10.68
C ILE A 33 -2.26 2.72 -10.20
N TYR A 34 -2.39 1.57 -9.55
CA TYR A 34 -3.63 1.09 -8.97
C TYR A 34 -3.52 1.01 -7.45
N GLY A 35 -4.57 1.46 -6.75
CA GLY A 35 -4.69 1.34 -5.30
C GLY A 35 -5.74 0.31 -4.87
N VAL A 36 -5.58 -0.22 -3.66
CA VAL A 36 -6.60 -0.94 -2.89
C VAL A 36 -7.06 -0.08 -1.71
N PRO A 37 -8.25 -0.29 -1.13
CA PRO A 37 -8.76 0.55 -0.05
C PRO A 37 -7.81 0.63 1.15
N ALA A 38 -7.47 1.85 1.59
CA ALA A 38 -6.55 2.02 2.73
C ALA A 38 -7.10 1.44 4.04
N ILE A 39 -8.43 1.29 4.16
CA ILE A 39 -9.10 0.69 5.32
C ILE A 39 -8.74 -0.78 5.52
N ASP A 40 -8.21 -1.46 4.50
CA ASP A 40 -7.80 -2.86 4.62
C ASP A 40 -6.67 -3.05 5.64
N HIS A 41 -5.93 -1.99 6.01
CA HIS A 41 -4.97 -2.05 7.13
C HIS A 41 -5.64 -2.24 8.50
N MET A 42 -6.92 -1.94 8.64
CA MET A 42 -7.70 -2.28 9.85
C MET A 42 -8.20 -3.73 9.83
N TYR A 43 -8.18 -4.37 8.66
CA TYR A 43 -8.62 -5.74 8.43
C TYR A 43 -7.62 -6.45 7.51
N PRO A 44 -6.38 -6.75 7.96
CA PRO A 44 -5.30 -7.20 7.08
C PRO A 44 -5.64 -8.41 6.20
N ASP A 45 -6.53 -9.29 6.67
CA ASP A 45 -7.05 -10.43 5.92
C ASP A 45 -7.76 -10.04 4.60
N ARG A 46 -8.11 -8.76 4.40
CA ARG A 46 -8.69 -8.23 3.15
C ARG A 46 -7.65 -7.81 2.11
N ILE A 47 -6.41 -7.52 2.53
CA ILE A 47 -5.37 -6.98 1.66
C ILE A 47 -5.08 -7.96 0.51
N ALA A 48 -4.78 -9.22 0.82
CA ALA A 48 -4.46 -10.22 -0.20
C ALA A 48 -5.64 -10.47 -1.16
N PRO A 49 -6.89 -10.68 -0.69
CA PRO A 49 -8.06 -10.75 -1.57
C PRO A 49 -8.27 -9.52 -2.46
N ASP A 50 -8.08 -8.31 -1.95
CA ASP A 50 -8.32 -7.07 -2.69
C ASP A 50 -7.24 -6.82 -3.75
N ILE A 51 -5.98 -7.08 -3.41
CA ILE A 51 -4.86 -7.08 -4.37
C ILE A 51 -5.09 -8.14 -5.44
N SER A 52 -5.50 -9.36 -5.05
CA SER A 52 -5.77 -10.45 -5.98
C SER A 52 -6.85 -10.09 -6.99
N ARG A 53 -8.00 -9.58 -6.51
CA ARG A 53 -9.10 -9.13 -7.39
C ARG A 53 -8.63 -8.02 -8.33
N LYS A 54 -7.84 -7.07 -7.85
CA LYS A 54 -7.30 -5.98 -8.69
C LYS A 54 -6.37 -6.53 -9.76
N TYR A 55 -5.40 -7.38 -9.39
CA TYR A 55 -4.44 -7.97 -10.31
C TYR A 55 -5.14 -8.78 -11.41
N LEU A 56 -6.04 -9.68 -11.04
CA LEU A 56 -6.74 -10.54 -12.01
C LEU A 56 -7.53 -9.73 -13.05
N ALA A 57 -8.04 -8.54 -12.67
CA ALA A 57 -8.75 -7.66 -13.58
C ALA A 57 -7.84 -6.90 -14.58
N ILE A 58 -6.55 -6.73 -14.27
CA ILE A 58 -5.62 -5.94 -15.09
C ILE A 58 -4.53 -6.78 -15.76
N ARG A 59 -4.27 -8.01 -15.29
CA ARG A 59 -3.07 -8.79 -15.64
C ARG A 59 -2.87 -9.02 -17.15
N GLU A 60 -3.93 -9.00 -17.95
CA GLU A 60 -3.86 -9.21 -19.41
C GLU A 60 -3.46 -7.95 -20.18
N GLN A 61 -3.39 -6.79 -19.50
CA GLN A 61 -3.07 -5.49 -20.08
C GLN A 61 -1.60 -5.08 -19.89
N TYR A 62 -0.83 -5.84 -19.10
CA TYR A 62 0.52 -5.45 -18.68
C TYR A 62 1.52 -6.60 -18.80
N ASP A 63 2.69 -6.31 -19.36
CA ASP A 63 3.81 -7.27 -19.42
C ASP A 63 4.44 -7.52 -18.04
N ARG A 64 4.34 -6.54 -17.13
CA ARG A 64 4.90 -6.62 -15.77
C ARG A 64 4.01 -5.87 -14.78
N VAL A 65 3.81 -6.50 -13.62
CA VAL A 65 3.12 -5.90 -12.47
C VAL A 65 4.03 -5.97 -11.25
N LEU A 66 4.11 -4.88 -10.49
CA LEU A 66 4.86 -4.79 -9.23
C LEU A 66 3.90 -4.40 -8.11
N VAL A 67 4.01 -5.05 -6.96
CA VAL A 67 3.17 -4.78 -5.80
C VAL A 67 3.93 -3.92 -4.79
N VAL A 68 3.47 -2.69 -4.58
CA VAL A 68 4.09 -1.77 -3.61
C VAL A 68 3.35 -1.89 -2.27
N TYR A 69 3.62 -2.98 -1.56
CA TYR A 69 3.10 -3.28 -0.23
C TYR A 69 4.14 -4.05 0.60
N GLY A 70 4.31 -3.70 1.89
CA GLY A 70 4.88 -4.64 2.86
C GLY A 70 3.90 -5.78 3.16
N ASP A 71 4.23 -6.71 4.06
CA ASP A 71 3.25 -7.72 4.50
C ASP A 71 2.01 -7.07 5.15
N CYS A 72 2.19 -5.99 5.91
CA CYS A 72 1.13 -5.20 6.53
C CYS A 72 0.13 -6.03 7.35
N GLY A 73 0.60 -7.11 7.96
CA GLY A 73 -0.21 -8.00 8.79
C GLY A 73 -0.98 -9.06 8.01
N THR A 74 -0.70 -9.27 6.71
CA THR A 74 -1.30 -10.39 5.96
C THR A 74 -0.80 -11.75 6.41
N ARG A 75 0.26 -11.80 7.23
CA ARG A 75 0.84 -13.03 7.80
C ARG A 75 1.27 -14.02 6.71
N GLY A 76 1.81 -13.51 5.60
CA GLY A 76 2.29 -14.30 4.47
C GLY A 76 1.23 -14.68 3.43
N THR A 77 -0.06 -14.45 3.67
CA THR A 77 -1.10 -14.77 2.68
C THR A 77 -0.96 -13.95 1.39
N LEU A 78 -0.43 -12.72 1.48
CA LEU A 78 -0.06 -11.95 0.29
C LEU A 78 1.09 -12.64 -0.46
N ASP A 79 2.14 -13.07 0.23
CA ASP A 79 3.31 -13.73 -0.38
C ASP A 79 2.94 -15.01 -1.10
N GLU A 80 2.07 -15.83 -0.51
CA GLU A 80 1.56 -17.06 -1.15
C GLU A 80 0.88 -16.76 -2.49
N PHE A 81 0.03 -15.73 -2.52
CA PHE A 81 -0.64 -15.30 -3.75
C PHE A 81 0.35 -14.76 -4.79
N LEU A 82 1.30 -13.91 -4.38
CA LEU A 82 2.29 -13.33 -5.29
C LEU A 82 3.20 -14.40 -5.89
N ALA A 83 3.62 -15.40 -5.10
CA ALA A 83 4.43 -16.52 -5.56
C ALA A 83 3.71 -17.35 -6.64
N GLN A 84 2.41 -17.61 -6.49
CA GLN A 84 1.61 -18.33 -7.49
C GLN A 84 1.55 -17.63 -8.85
N HIS A 85 1.75 -16.31 -8.88
CA HIS A 85 1.68 -15.49 -10.08
C HIS A 85 3.03 -14.91 -10.53
N ASN A 86 4.14 -15.31 -9.89
CA ASN A 86 5.48 -14.77 -10.13
C ASN A 86 5.53 -13.23 -10.04
N LEU A 87 4.86 -12.67 -9.04
CA LEU A 87 4.83 -11.24 -8.78
C LEU A 87 5.84 -10.84 -7.71
N ASP A 88 6.52 -9.73 -7.94
CA ASP A 88 7.41 -9.13 -6.95
C ASP A 88 6.64 -8.12 -6.09
N ARG A 89 6.99 -8.06 -4.80
CA ARG A 89 6.65 -6.93 -3.93
C ARG A 89 7.88 -6.32 -3.27
N ILE A 90 7.71 -5.11 -2.76
CA ILE A 90 8.70 -4.51 -1.87
C ILE A 90 8.86 -5.36 -0.59
N ALA A 91 10.10 -5.52 -0.14
CA ALA A 91 10.41 -6.29 1.06
C ALA A 91 10.00 -5.56 2.34
N GLY A 92 9.80 -6.32 3.42
CA GLY A 92 9.56 -5.78 4.75
C GLY A 92 8.18 -6.12 5.33
N PRO A 93 8.05 -6.08 6.68
CA PRO A 93 6.81 -6.38 7.38
C PRO A 93 5.76 -5.27 7.24
N HIS A 94 6.17 -4.02 7.04
CA HIS A 94 5.27 -2.86 7.00
C HIS A 94 5.60 -1.93 5.84
N CYS A 95 4.60 -1.26 5.28
CA CYS A 95 4.83 -0.19 4.30
C CYS A 95 5.62 1.00 4.86
N TYR A 96 5.71 1.15 6.19
CA TYR A 96 6.47 2.24 6.81
C TYR A 96 7.99 2.05 6.73
N GLU A 97 8.46 0.82 6.52
CA GLU A 97 9.88 0.51 6.29
C GLU A 97 10.49 1.34 5.15
N MET A 98 9.68 1.79 4.20
CA MET A 98 10.15 2.62 3.09
C MET A 98 10.49 4.06 3.50
N TYR A 99 10.11 4.50 4.70
CA TYR A 99 10.49 5.80 5.25
C TYR A 99 11.68 5.72 6.21
N GLY A 100 11.72 4.70 7.08
CA GLY A 100 12.71 4.62 8.16
C GLY A 100 13.66 3.43 8.08
N GLY A 101 13.43 2.48 7.17
CA GLY A 101 14.07 1.16 7.21
C GLY A 101 13.83 0.48 8.56
N GLY A 102 14.78 -0.35 8.98
CA GLY A 102 14.67 -1.15 10.22
C GLY A 102 14.51 -0.36 11.52
N LEU A 103 14.69 0.97 11.49
CA LEU A 103 14.32 1.84 12.62
C LEU A 103 12.82 1.73 12.94
N ILE A 104 11.97 1.49 11.94
CA ILE A 104 10.52 1.35 12.15
C ILE A 104 10.23 0.11 13.00
N ASP A 105 10.84 -1.03 12.66
CA ASP A 105 10.72 -2.26 13.45
C ASP A 105 11.22 -2.04 14.90
N GLU A 106 12.35 -1.36 15.10
CA GLU A 106 12.86 -1.01 16.44
C GLU A 106 11.85 -0.17 17.24
N LEU A 107 11.29 0.88 16.63
CA LEU A 107 10.31 1.76 17.29
C LEU A 107 9.00 1.05 17.62
N MET A 108 8.56 0.12 16.77
CA MET A 108 7.36 -0.67 17.02
C MET A 108 7.53 -1.69 18.14
N GLU A 109 8.75 -2.22 18.31
CA GLU A 109 9.09 -3.12 19.42
C GLU A 109 9.20 -2.37 20.76
N GLU A 110 9.75 -1.15 20.74
CA GLU A 110 9.87 -0.32 21.95
C GLU A 110 8.51 0.12 22.51
N ASP A 111 7.58 0.58 21.65
CA ASP A 111 6.25 1.04 22.06
C ASP A 111 5.14 0.50 21.14
N PRO A 112 4.62 -0.71 21.43
CA PRO A 112 3.53 -1.32 20.67
C PRO A 112 2.26 -0.46 20.68
N GLY A 113 1.72 -0.20 19.49
CA GLY A 113 0.56 0.69 19.32
C GLY A 113 0.94 2.11 18.89
N THR A 114 2.22 2.39 18.69
CA THR A 114 2.70 3.64 18.07
C THR A 114 2.12 3.83 16.66
N PHE A 115 1.62 5.04 16.38
CA PHE A 115 1.22 5.46 15.04
C PHE A 115 2.31 6.29 14.38
N PHE A 116 2.76 5.87 13.20
CA PHE A 116 3.65 6.67 12.35
C PHE A 116 2.87 7.72 11.58
N LEU A 117 3.03 8.97 12.00
CA LEU A 117 2.35 10.11 11.39
C LEU A 117 3.03 10.52 10.07
N THR A 118 2.37 10.18 8.97
CA THR A 118 2.70 10.70 7.63
C THR A 118 1.67 11.74 7.19
N ASP A 119 1.99 12.53 6.16
CA ASP A 119 1.05 13.46 5.53
C ASP A 119 -0.28 12.76 5.16
N PHE A 120 -0.20 11.51 4.69
CA PHE A 120 -1.38 10.69 4.39
C PHE A 120 -2.21 10.44 5.65
N LEU A 121 -1.58 9.95 6.72
CA LEU A 121 -2.30 9.58 7.94
C LEU A 121 -2.91 10.80 8.63
N VAL A 122 -2.21 11.93 8.65
CA VAL A 122 -2.73 13.20 9.19
C VAL A 122 -3.99 13.64 8.45
N ARG A 123 -3.98 13.59 7.11
CA ARG A 123 -5.14 13.97 6.27
C ARG A 123 -6.29 12.96 6.38
N GLY A 124 -5.96 11.67 6.52
CA GLY A 124 -6.90 10.57 6.61
C GLY A 124 -7.39 10.24 8.02
N PHE A 125 -6.85 10.88 9.06
CA PHE A 125 -6.97 10.43 10.46
C PHE A 125 -8.41 10.14 10.89
N LYS A 126 -9.34 11.07 10.61
CA LYS A 126 -10.75 10.91 10.99
C LYS A 126 -11.42 9.70 10.33
N GLY A 127 -11.04 9.37 9.10
CA GLY A 127 -11.61 8.25 8.36
C GLY A 127 -10.93 6.94 8.71
N THR A 128 -9.60 6.89 8.56
CA THR A 128 -8.82 5.66 8.66
C THR A 128 -8.62 5.22 10.10
N ILE A 129 -8.30 6.13 11.01
CA ILE A 129 -7.98 5.79 12.41
C ILE A 129 -9.22 5.94 13.29
N TRP A 130 -9.75 7.16 13.42
CA TRP A 130 -10.82 7.45 14.37
C TRP A 130 -12.07 6.58 14.15
N ARG A 131 -12.58 6.53 12.91
CA ARG A 131 -13.74 5.68 12.56
C ARG A 131 -13.36 4.22 12.30
N GLY A 132 -12.19 3.98 11.72
CA GLY A 132 -11.71 2.64 11.37
C GLY A 132 -11.47 1.76 12.60
N LEU A 133 -10.90 2.34 13.66
CA LEU A 133 -10.75 1.68 14.96
C LEU A 133 -12.02 1.74 15.83
N GLY A 134 -13.04 2.49 15.39
CA GLY A 134 -14.29 2.62 16.12
C GLY A 134 -14.22 3.51 17.37
N LEU A 135 -13.20 4.36 17.50
CA LEU A 135 -13.03 5.31 18.60
C LEU A 135 -14.15 6.36 18.64
N ASP A 136 -14.83 6.58 17.50
CA ASP A 136 -16.04 7.40 17.42
C ASP A 136 -17.25 6.79 18.13
N ARG A 137 -17.26 5.47 18.34
CA ARG A 137 -18.35 4.70 18.94
C ARG A 137 -17.99 4.12 20.31
N TYR A 138 -16.73 3.74 20.49
CA TYR A 138 -16.20 3.09 21.68
C TYR A 138 -14.82 3.71 22.03
N PRO A 139 -14.82 4.90 22.66
CA PRO A 139 -13.58 5.60 23.00
C PRO A 139 -12.79 4.92 24.12
#